data_AF-A0A660WPM5-F1
#
_entry.id   AF-A0A660WPM5-F1
#
_cell.length_a   1.000
_cell.length_b   1.000
_cell.length_c   1.000
_cell.angle_alpha   90.00
_cell.angle_beta   90.00
_cell.angle_gamma   90.00
#
_symmetry.space_group_name_H-M   'P 1'
#
loop_
_entity.id
_entity.type
_entity.pdbx_description
1 polymer ?
#
loop_
_entity_poly.entity_id
_entity_poly.type
_entity_poly.pdbx_seq_one_letter_code
_entity_poly.pdbx_strand_id
1 'polypeptide(L)'
;TISTTPYQRQKDTIILRPSYQGKDLRIAELTLKEGNIENFNFRIERLPLDLKEDAEIKDIIPQCFASFDCGYKEGVQFQCVNPGTLKAYCKEVKRQSIEVVLVTDFNCPLCAYDFTEAFLNKNLGTIRLEKINYQDQRGKILVKKYNISTLPAFIFPKEIEKHNRFSQFSKFLDKKGDAYLLKTPFSGIFLFLGRKPILKRIDLFANLYDEGLGKIVEELRTLAEKRNFSLNFHPIVFKEKNNFIAKGGLAELEEIERLIALKILYPEKFWFYLTKRLKNIESSWWPSILDKLGIDYKKIKDFIKTEEETSFLEREFEFQKDLGVNRGITILVDNKYIFGIHQVNKEDLDKLINYVEESICFQ
;
A
#
# COMPACT_ATOMS: atom_id res chain seq x y z
N THR A 1 -31.38 -19.19 38.29
CA THR A 1 -31.09 -17.75 38.11
C THR A 1 -29.78 -17.65 37.38
N ILE A 2 -29.79 -17.22 36.11
CA ILE A 2 -28.57 -17.12 35.31
C ILE A 2 -27.75 -15.96 35.88
N SER A 3 -26.61 -16.27 36.48
CA SER A 3 -25.68 -15.29 37.03
C SER A 3 -25.20 -14.34 35.92
N THR A 4 -25.33 -13.03 36.13
CA THR A 4 -24.95 -11.95 35.19
C THR A 4 -23.46 -11.60 35.25
N THR A 5 -22.68 -12.29 36.08
CA THR A 5 -21.27 -11.95 36.30
C THR A 5 -20.43 -12.35 35.07
N PRO A 6 -19.58 -11.45 34.52
CA PRO A 6 -18.79 -11.70 33.30
C PRO A 6 -17.66 -12.70 33.49
N TYR A 7 -17.52 -13.28 34.68
CA TYR A 7 -16.54 -14.28 35.01
C TYR A 7 -17.07 -15.24 36.08
N GLN A 8 -16.45 -16.39 36.18
CA GLN A 8 -16.66 -17.38 37.23
C GLN A 8 -15.31 -17.73 37.84
N ARG A 9 -15.23 -17.75 39.18
CA ARG A 9 -14.01 -18.17 39.89
C ARG A 9 -14.15 -19.63 40.32
N GLN A 10 -13.16 -20.44 40.02
CA GLN A 10 -13.05 -21.83 40.44
C GLN A 10 -11.65 -22.05 41.05
N LYS A 11 -11.58 -22.10 42.38
CA LYS A 11 -10.31 -22.08 43.13
C LYS A 11 -9.46 -20.87 42.72
N ASP A 12 -8.25 -21.11 42.23
CA ASP A 12 -7.30 -20.10 41.76
C ASP A 12 -7.50 -19.71 40.28
N THR A 13 -8.48 -20.33 39.61
CA THR A 13 -8.78 -20.07 38.20
C THR A 13 -9.93 -19.07 38.07
N ILE A 14 -9.72 -18.01 37.29
CA ILE A 14 -10.77 -17.09 36.86
C ILE A 14 -11.12 -17.42 35.41
N ILE A 15 -12.34 -17.88 35.20
CA ILE A 15 -12.90 -18.18 33.89
C ILE A 15 -13.68 -16.96 33.42
N LEU A 16 -13.17 -16.25 32.42
CA LEU A 16 -13.88 -15.13 31.81
C LEU A 16 -14.92 -15.67 30.81
N ARG A 17 -16.15 -15.16 30.85
CA ARG A 17 -17.17 -15.50 29.85
C ARG A 17 -16.90 -14.70 28.57
N PRO A 18 -16.64 -15.34 27.43
CA PRO A 18 -16.44 -14.62 26.18
C PRO A 18 -17.75 -13.97 25.73
N SER A 19 -17.67 -12.72 25.26
CA SER A 19 -18.70 -12.20 24.36
C SER A 19 -18.62 -13.03 23.08
N TYR A 20 -19.77 -13.56 22.66
CA TYR A 20 -20.00 -14.53 21.57
C TYR A 20 -18.95 -14.50 20.43
N GLN A 21 -18.54 -15.71 19.98
CA GLN A 21 -17.52 -16.04 18.94
C GLN A 21 -16.11 -16.47 19.42
N GLY A 22 -15.96 -16.98 20.65
CA GLY A 22 -14.72 -17.62 21.08
C GLY A 22 -14.52 -19.00 20.45
N LYS A 23 -14.14 -19.10 19.17
CA LYS A 23 -13.56 -20.36 18.62
C LYS A 23 -12.22 -20.71 19.26
N ASP A 24 -11.68 -19.74 19.97
CA ASP A 24 -10.37 -19.74 20.60
C ASP A 24 -10.56 -19.41 22.09
N LEU A 25 -10.21 -20.35 22.96
CA LEU A 25 -10.10 -20.13 24.39
C LEU A 25 -8.71 -19.53 24.67
N ARG A 26 -8.70 -18.29 25.17
CA ARG A 26 -7.45 -17.61 25.55
C ARG A 26 -7.15 -17.93 27.02
N ILE A 27 -6.05 -18.64 27.26
CA ILE A 27 -5.64 -19.09 28.59
C ILE A 27 -4.41 -18.29 29.02
N ALA A 28 -4.51 -17.67 30.19
CA ALA A 28 -3.44 -16.97 30.88
C ALA A 28 -3.10 -17.74 32.16
N GLU A 29 -1.90 -18.30 32.23
CA GLU A 29 -1.35 -18.96 33.41
C GLU A 29 -0.39 -18.00 34.09
N LEU A 30 -0.66 -17.66 35.35
CA LEU A 30 0.10 -16.68 36.13
C LEU A 30 0.68 -17.36 37.37
N THR A 31 1.98 -17.19 37.61
CA THR A 31 2.62 -17.56 38.88
C THR A 31 2.74 -16.31 39.74
N LEU A 32 2.12 -16.35 40.92
CA LEU A 32 2.15 -15.25 41.89
C LEU A 32 3.06 -15.60 43.07
N LYS A 33 3.95 -14.68 43.45
CA LYS A 33 4.75 -14.75 44.67
C LYS A 33 4.67 -13.42 45.40
N GLU A 34 4.24 -13.45 46.66
CA GLU A 34 4.06 -12.26 47.51
C GLU A 34 3.17 -11.17 46.86
N GLY A 35 2.17 -11.58 46.08
CA GLY A 35 1.27 -10.66 45.37
C GLY A 35 1.79 -10.10 44.05
N ASN A 36 3.03 -10.43 43.65
CA ASN A 36 3.62 -10.04 42.37
C ASN A 36 3.59 -11.19 41.35
N ILE A 37 3.41 -10.85 40.07
CA ILE A 37 3.48 -11.82 38.96
C ILE A 37 4.96 -12.12 38.68
N GLU A 38 5.39 -13.33 39.01
CA GLU A 38 6.77 -13.81 38.78
C GLU A 38 6.90 -14.43 37.37
N ASN A 39 5.83 -15.05 36.88
CA ASN A 39 5.81 -15.68 35.56
C ASN A 39 4.42 -15.61 34.91
N PHE A 40 4.38 -15.52 33.58
CA PHE A 40 3.15 -15.48 32.78
C PHE A 40 3.32 -16.32 31.52
N ASN A 41 2.39 -17.25 31.30
CA ASN A 41 2.28 -18.03 30.09
C ASN A 41 0.91 -17.76 29.44
N PHE A 42 0.91 -17.49 28.14
CA PHE A 42 -0.30 -17.25 27.37
C PHE A 42 -0.41 -18.27 26.24
N ARG A 43 -1.55 -18.95 26.17
CA ARG A 43 -1.85 -19.87 25.07
C ARG A 43 -3.27 -19.71 24.57
N ILE A 44 -3.46 -20.12 23.32
CA ILE A 44 -4.75 -20.10 22.65
C ILE A 44 -5.10 -21.55 22.32
N GLU A 45 -6.18 -22.05 22.89
CA GLU A 45 -6.72 -23.38 22.62
C GLU A 45 -7.93 -23.25 21.69
N ARG A 46 -7.88 -23.87 20.52
CA ARG A 46 -8.99 -23.82 19.56
C ARG A 46 -10.04 -24.84 19.96
N LEU A 47 -11.28 -24.40 20.11
CA LEU A 47 -12.38 -25.31 20.44
C LEU A 47 -12.66 -26.28 19.28
N PRO A 48 -12.99 -27.56 19.57
CA PRO A 48 -13.35 -28.54 18.56
C PRO A 48 -14.55 -28.09 17.71
N LEU A 49 -14.54 -28.39 16.41
CA LEU A 49 -15.62 -28.03 15.48
C LEU A 49 -16.89 -28.87 15.68
N ASP A 50 -16.78 -30.00 16.38
CA ASP A 50 -17.84 -30.95 16.69
C ASP A 50 -18.49 -30.71 18.07
N LEU A 51 -18.13 -29.62 18.74
CA LEU A 51 -18.78 -29.23 19.99
C LEU A 51 -20.27 -28.97 19.70
N LYS A 52 -21.14 -29.83 20.23
CA LYS A 52 -22.59 -29.68 20.08
C LYS A 52 -23.02 -28.35 20.69
N GLU A 53 -23.76 -27.56 19.92
CA GLU A 53 -24.37 -26.33 20.44
C GLU A 53 -25.30 -26.68 21.61
N ASP A 54 -25.15 -25.94 22.71
CA ASP A 54 -26.04 -26.02 23.86
C ASP A 54 -27.36 -25.30 23.52
N ALA A 55 -28.45 -26.06 23.48
CA ALA A 55 -29.77 -25.55 23.11
C ALA A 55 -30.31 -24.52 24.11
N GLU A 56 -30.03 -24.69 25.41
CA GLU A 56 -30.48 -23.76 26.44
C GLU A 56 -29.75 -22.41 26.34
N ILE A 57 -28.45 -22.45 26.02
CA ILE A 57 -27.64 -21.26 25.76
C ILE A 57 -28.11 -20.56 24.47
N LYS A 58 -28.48 -21.32 23.44
CA LYS A 58 -28.95 -20.76 22.16
C LYS A 58 -30.26 -19.97 22.32
N ASP A 59 -31.12 -20.39 23.24
CA ASP A 59 -32.40 -19.72 23.51
C ASP A 59 -32.26 -18.38 24.24
N ILE A 60 -31.11 -18.12 24.88
CA ILE A 60 -30.84 -16.88 25.63
C ILE A 60 -29.83 -15.95 24.93
N ILE A 61 -29.39 -16.30 23.72
CA ILE A 61 -28.44 -15.50 22.95
C ILE A 61 -29.17 -14.82 21.76
N PRO A 62 -29.01 -13.50 21.58
CA PRO A 62 -29.46 -12.78 20.39
C PRO A 62 -28.97 -13.45 19.09
N GLN A 63 -29.83 -13.59 18.07
CA GLN A 63 -29.40 -14.12 16.75
C GLN A 63 -28.26 -13.28 16.15
N CYS A 64 -28.23 -11.99 16.43
CA CYS A 64 -27.19 -11.07 15.97
C CYS A 64 -26.98 -9.92 16.98
N PHE A 65 -25.74 -9.44 17.08
CA PHE A 65 -25.36 -8.25 17.86
C PHE A 65 -25.13 -7.03 16.96
N ALA A 66 -24.87 -7.26 15.69
CA ALA A 66 -24.73 -6.27 14.65
C ALA A 66 -25.05 -6.88 13.28
N SER A 67 -25.24 -6.03 12.27
CA SER A 67 -25.59 -6.49 10.91
C SER A 67 -24.49 -7.33 10.24
N PHE A 68 -23.24 -7.26 10.69
CA PHE A 68 -22.16 -8.09 10.17
C PHE A 68 -22.17 -9.51 10.74
N ASP A 69 -22.91 -9.76 11.82
CA ASP A 69 -23.13 -11.12 12.35
C ASP A 69 -24.13 -11.90 11.49
N CYS A 70 -24.92 -11.18 10.69
CA CYS A 70 -25.81 -11.80 9.73
C CYS A 70 -25.00 -12.35 8.56
N GLY A 71 -25.27 -13.61 8.21
CA GLY A 71 -24.55 -14.35 7.16
C GLY A 71 -24.58 -13.67 5.79
N TYR A 72 -23.78 -14.21 4.87
CA TYR A 72 -23.68 -13.71 3.50
C TYR A 72 -24.38 -14.66 2.53
N LYS A 73 -25.22 -14.10 1.65
CA LYS A 73 -25.74 -14.77 0.46
C LYS A 73 -25.56 -13.85 -0.73
N GLU A 74 -25.14 -14.40 -1.86
CA GLU A 74 -24.90 -13.61 -3.07
C GLU A 74 -26.16 -12.84 -3.49
N GLY A 75 -26.02 -11.52 -3.72
CA GLY A 75 -27.13 -10.64 -4.08
C GLY A 75 -28.04 -10.17 -2.94
N VAL A 76 -27.91 -10.72 -1.73
CA VAL A 76 -28.77 -10.40 -0.57
C VAL A 76 -27.94 -9.81 0.56
N GLN A 77 -28.38 -8.67 1.10
CA GLN A 77 -27.78 -8.06 2.28
C GLN A 77 -28.69 -8.35 3.47
N PHE A 78 -28.09 -8.63 4.63
CA PHE A 78 -28.84 -8.82 5.86
C PHE A 78 -28.57 -7.66 6.82
N GLN A 79 -29.60 -7.28 7.56
CA GLN A 79 -29.54 -6.28 8.62
C GLN A 79 -30.01 -6.91 9.93
N CYS A 80 -29.26 -6.68 11.00
CA CYS A 80 -29.67 -7.09 12.33
C CYS A 80 -30.74 -6.14 12.86
N VAL A 81 -31.94 -6.66 13.11
CA VAL A 81 -33.05 -5.93 13.75
C VAL A 81 -32.97 -6.20 15.26
N ASN A 82 -33.12 -5.17 16.09
CA ASN A 82 -32.99 -5.23 17.56
C ASN A 82 -31.65 -5.83 18.07
N PRO A 83 -30.49 -5.32 17.59
CA PRO A 83 -29.17 -5.89 17.89
C PRO A 83 -28.93 -6.10 19.38
N GLY A 84 -28.42 -7.28 19.73
CA GLY A 84 -28.02 -7.61 21.11
C GLY A 84 -29.19 -7.89 22.06
N THR A 85 -30.42 -8.01 21.56
CA THR A 85 -31.60 -8.40 22.36
C THR A 85 -32.07 -9.81 22.03
N LEU A 86 -32.85 -10.45 22.91
CA LEU A 86 -33.48 -11.76 22.62
C LEU A 86 -34.44 -11.72 21.42
N LYS A 87 -34.85 -10.52 20.98
CA LYS A 87 -35.67 -10.30 19.78
C LYS A 87 -34.81 -9.96 18.56
N ALA A 88 -33.49 -10.14 18.65
CA ALA A 88 -32.59 -9.88 17.55
C ALA A 88 -32.84 -10.88 16.44
N TYR A 89 -32.98 -10.40 15.20
CA TYR A 89 -33.04 -11.28 14.04
C TYR A 89 -32.42 -10.66 12.80
N CYS A 90 -31.95 -11.51 11.89
CA CYS A 90 -31.38 -11.07 10.62
C CYS A 90 -32.49 -10.93 9.57
N LYS A 91 -32.76 -9.70 9.16
CA LYS A 91 -33.74 -9.37 8.11
C LYS A 91 -33.05 -9.20 6.77
N GLU A 92 -33.58 -9.83 5.73
CA GLU A 92 -33.18 -9.55 4.35
C GLU A 92 -33.54 -8.12 3.98
N VAL A 93 -32.56 -7.41 3.43
CA VAL A 93 -32.73 -6.06 2.90
C VAL A 93 -32.22 -6.02 1.47
N LYS A 94 -32.90 -5.23 0.64
CA LYS A 94 -32.54 -5.05 -0.76
C LYS A 94 -31.13 -4.46 -0.82
N ARG A 95 -30.24 -5.07 -1.61
CA ARG A 95 -28.85 -4.66 -1.73
C ARG A 95 -28.79 -3.19 -2.16
N GLN A 96 -28.25 -2.34 -1.29
CA GLN A 96 -28.08 -0.93 -1.61
C GLN A 96 -26.82 -0.82 -2.49
N SER A 97 -27.00 -0.65 -3.79
CA SER A 97 -25.88 -0.32 -4.67
C SER A 97 -25.33 1.04 -4.28
N ILE A 98 -24.06 1.10 -3.94
CA ILE A 98 -23.39 2.37 -3.64
C ILE A 98 -22.91 2.95 -4.97
N GLU A 99 -23.36 4.16 -5.28
CA GLU A 99 -22.83 4.93 -6.39
C GLU A 99 -21.51 5.58 -5.95
N VAL A 100 -20.46 5.35 -6.73
CA VAL A 100 -19.12 5.87 -6.47
C VAL A 100 -18.66 6.58 -7.74
N VAL A 101 -18.22 7.83 -7.60
CA VAL A 101 -17.67 8.58 -8.73
C VAL A 101 -16.18 8.29 -8.80
N LEU A 102 -15.71 7.82 -9.95
CA LEU A 102 -14.30 7.62 -10.25
C LEU A 102 -13.83 8.75 -11.17
N VAL A 103 -13.04 9.68 -10.63
CA VAL A 103 -12.31 10.66 -11.43
C VAL A 103 -10.99 10.03 -11.88
N THR A 104 -10.79 9.92 -13.19
CA THR A 104 -9.62 9.26 -13.78
C THR A 104 -9.26 9.89 -15.14
N ASP A 105 -8.17 9.43 -15.76
CA ASP A 105 -7.82 9.73 -17.14
C ASP A 105 -8.31 8.57 -18.04
N PHE A 106 -9.14 8.87 -19.04
CA PHE A 106 -9.66 7.85 -19.97
C PHE A 106 -8.63 7.42 -21.01
N ASN A 107 -7.60 8.22 -21.24
CA ASN A 107 -6.60 7.94 -22.25
C ASN A 107 -5.44 7.11 -21.69
N CYS A 108 -5.41 6.85 -20.38
CA CYS A 108 -4.28 6.14 -19.79
C CYS A 108 -4.32 4.64 -20.10
N PRO A 109 -3.30 4.10 -20.81
CA PRO A 109 -3.30 2.71 -21.26
C PRO A 109 -2.99 1.72 -20.14
N LEU A 110 -2.36 2.16 -19.05
CA LEU A 110 -1.87 1.32 -17.96
C LEU A 110 -2.49 1.65 -16.60
N CYS A 111 -3.46 2.56 -16.56
CA CYS A 111 -4.10 3.00 -15.33
C CYS A 111 -5.22 2.04 -14.93
N ALA A 112 -4.82 0.86 -14.45
CA ALA A 112 -5.76 -0.12 -13.93
C ALA A 112 -6.21 0.28 -12.52
N TYR A 113 -7.50 0.52 -12.36
CA TYR A 113 -8.14 0.67 -11.05
C TYR A 113 -8.91 -0.60 -10.65
N ASP A 114 -8.75 -1.70 -11.39
CA ASP A 114 -9.46 -2.97 -11.21
C ASP A 114 -9.21 -3.59 -9.84
N PHE A 115 -7.98 -3.50 -9.33
CA PHE A 115 -7.66 -3.95 -7.97
C PHE A 115 -8.43 -3.15 -6.92
N THR A 116 -8.55 -1.83 -7.10
CA THR A 116 -9.35 -0.98 -6.22
C THR A 116 -10.83 -1.32 -6.35
N GLU A 117 -11.35 -1.49 -7.56
CA GLU A 117 -12.74 -1.91 -7.77
C GLU A 117 -13.04 -3.27 -7.10
N ALA A 118 -12.16 -4.25 -7.24
CA ALA A 118 -12.27 -5.55 -6.57
C ALA A 118 -12.23 -5.40 -5.04
N PHE A 119 -11.34 -4.55 -4.52
CA PHE A 119 -11.28 -4.21 -3.10
C PHE A 119 -12.60 -3.58 -2.62
N LEU A 120 -13.15 -2.62 -3.36
CA LEU A 120 -14.41 -1.98 -3.02
C LEU A 120 -15.57 -2.98 -3.05
N ASN A 121 -15.65 -3.80 -4.09
CA ASN A 121 -16.68 -4.85 -4.22
C ASN A 121 -16.63 -5.86 -3.07
N LYS A 122 -15.43 -6.25 -2.63
CA LYS A 122 -15.24 -7.16 -1.49
C LYS A 122 -15.73 -6.55 -0.16
N ASN A 123 -15.45 -5.26 0.05
CA ASN A 123 -15.73 -4.61 1.33
C ASN A 123 -17.16 -4.06 1.43
N LEU A 124 -17.66 -3.46 0.35
CA LEU A 124 -18.94 -2.76 0.31
C LEU A 124 -20.04 -3.53 -0.44
N GLY A 125 -19.71 -4.66 -1.06
CA GLY A 125 -20.62 -5.33 -2.00
C GLY A 125 -20.62 -4.62 -3.35
N THR A 126 -21.61 -4.92 -4.20
CA THR A 126 -21.69 -4.36 -5.55
C THR A 126 -21.73 -2.83 -5.54
N ILE A 127 -20.70 -2.22 -6.10
CA ILE A 127 -20.63 -0.77 -6.34
C ILE A 127 -21.02 -0.45 -7.79
N ARG A 128 -21.54 0.75 -8.01
CA ARG A 128 -21.75 1.32 -9.34
C ARG A 128 -20.74 2.45 -9.55
N LEU A 129 -19.78 2.24 -10.44
CA LEU A 129 -18.78 3.26 -10.77
C LEU A 129 -19.29 4.19 -11.88
N GLU A 130 -19.48 5.46 -11.54
CA GLU A 130 -19.63 6.52 -12.52
C GLU A 130 -18.23 7.08 -12.85
N LYS A 131 -17.73 6.78 -14.05
CA LYS A 131 -16.42 7.25 -14.49
C LYS A 131 -16.52 8.65 -15.06
N ILE A 132 -15.64 9.54 -14.63
CA ILE A 132 -15.54 10.93 -15.08
C ILE A 132 -14.10 11.21 -15.47
N ASN A 133 -13.90 11.77 -16.66
CA ASN A 133 -12.58 12.22 -17.06
C ASN A 133 -12.23 13.51 -16.30
N TYR A 134 -11.05 13.57 -15.68
CA TYR A 134 -10.58 14.76 -14.96
C TYR A 134 -10.43 16.01 -15.84
N GLN A 135 -10.28 15.84 -17.17
CA GLN A 135 -10.17 16.94 -18.13
C GLN A 135 -11.52 17.57 -18.48
N ASP A 136 -12.61 16.84 -18.29
CA ASP A 136 -13.96 17.32 -18.54
C ASP A 136 -14.34 18.43 -17.54
N GLN A 137 -15.31 19.26 -17.92
CA GLN A 137 -15.81 20.34 -17.04
C GLN A 137 -16.23 19.81 -15.67
N ARG A 138 -16.96 18.68 -15.64
CA ARG A 138 -17.39 18.03 -14.39
C ARG A 138 -16.19 17.49 -13.59
N GLY A 139 -15.21 16.88 -14.25
CA GLY A 139 -13.99 16.40 -13.62
C GLY A 139 -13.19 17.52 -12.96
N LYS A 140 -12.94 18.62 -13.69
CA LYS A 140 -12.26 19.82 -13.18
C LYS A 140 -12.97 20.42 -11.96
N ILE A 141 -14.31 20.46 -11.98
CA ILE A 141 -15.11 20.91 -10.83
C ILE A 141 -14.88 20.00 -9.62
N LEU A 142 -14.93 18.68 -9.79
CA LEU A 142 -14.73 17.72 -8.70
C LEU A 142 -13.31 17.78 -8.14
N VAL A 143 -12.30 17.86 -9.01
CA VAL A 143 -10.89 18.02 -8.64
C VAL A 143 -10.70 19.24 -7.75
N LYS A 144 -11.27 20.39 -8.16
CA LYS A 144 -11.19 21.63 -7.38
C LYS A 144 -12.00 21.54 -6.08
N LYS A 145 -13.24 21.05 -6.14
CA LYS A 145 -14.17 20.97 -4.99
C LYS A 145 -13.59 20.15 -3.85
N TYR A 146 -12.97 19.01 -4.17
CA TYR A 146 -12.46 18.05 -3.19
C TYR A 146 -10.95 18.12 -2.97
N ASN A 147 -10.28 19.09 -3.60
CA ASN A 147 -8.83 19.29 -3.56
C ASN A 147 -8.06 17.99 -3.89
N ILE A 148 -8.43 17.37 -5.01
CA ILE A 148 -7.82 16.12 -5.48
C ILE A 148 -6.46 16.46 -6.08
N SER A 149 -5.39 15.89 -5.50
CA SER A 149 -4.01 16.08 -5.97
C SER A 149 -3.49 14.93 -6.84
N THR A 150 -4.15 13.77 -6.79
CA THR A 150 -3.72 12.54 -7.47
C THR A 150 -4.89 11.81 -8.11
N LEU A 151 -4.63 11.08 -9.20
CA LEU A 151 -5.57 10.15 -9.82
C LEU A 151 -5.08 8.70 -9.70
N PRO A 152 -5.99 7.71 -9.64
CA PRO A 152 -7.45 7.88 -9.68
C PRO A 152 -7.99 8.39 -8.33
N ALA A 153 -9.16 9.04 -8.36
CA ALA A 153 -9.86 9.47 -7.16
C ALA A 153 -11.26 8.89 -7.10
N PHE A 154 -11.54 8.13 -6.04
CA PHE A 154 -12.84 7.55 -5.76
C PHE A 154 -13.59 8.41 -4.75
N ILE A 155 -14.74 8.94 -5.17
CA ILE A 155 -15.57 9.85 -4.39
C ILE A 155 -16.85 9.12 -4.02
N PHE A 156 -17.05 8.95 -2.72
CA PHE A 156 -18.25 8.38 -2.13
C PHE A 156 -19.18 9.50 -1.66
N PRO A 157 -20.46 9.45 -1.99
CA PRO A 157 -21.44 10.42 -1.50
C PRO A 157 -21.69 10.19 0.00
N LYS A 158 -22.20 11.21 0.71
CA LYS A 158 -22.40 11.14 2.17
C LYS A 158 -23.31 9.99 2.61
N GLU A 159 -24.20 9.55 1.72
CA GLU A 159 -25.10 8.42 1.90
C GLU A 159 -24.36 7.12 2.27
N ILE A 160 -23.07 7.01 1.97
CA ILE A 160 -22.21 5.90 2.43
C ILE A 160 -22.23 5.73 3.95
N GLU A 161 -22.47 6.81 4.72
CA GLU A 161 -22.61 6.78 6.18
C GLU A 161 -23.75 5.85 6.65
N LYS A 162 -24.76 5.60 5.79
CA LYS A 162 -25.89 4.71 6.08
C LYS A 162 -25.60 3.23 5.80
N HIS A 163 -24.50 2.92 5.13
CA HIS A 163 -24.17 1.55 4.76
C HIS A 163 -23.81 0.72 6.00
N ASN A 164 -24.29 -0.53 6.08
CA ASN A 164 -24.13 -1.37 7.27
C ASN A 164 -22.67 -1.69 7.64
N ARG A 165 -21.74 -1.57 6.69
CA ARG A 165 -20.29 -1.75 6.88
C ARG A 165 -19.51 -0.45 7.00
N PHE A 166 -20.19 0.71 7.04
CA PHE A 166 -19.53 2.00 7.06
C PHE A 166 -18.57 2.17 8.25
N SER A 167 -18.95 1.73 9.45
CA SER A 167 -18.10 1.85 10.64
C SER A 167 -16.73 1.19 10.45
N GLN A 168 -16.67 0.03 9.80
CA GLN A 168 -15.44 -0.71 9.52
C GLN A 168 -14.68 -0.14 8.31
N PHE A 169 -15.42 0.34 7.30
CA PHE A 169 -14.87 0.84 6.05
C PHE A 169 -14.38 2.30 6.14
N SER A 170 -14.95 3.10 7.03
CA SER A 170 -14.66 4.53 7.18
C SER A 170 -13.18 4.84 7.44
N LYS A 171 -12.42 3.90 8.02
CA LYS A 171 -10.96 4.03 8.22
C LYS A 171 -10.17 4.17 6.91
N PHE A 172 -10.73 3.72 5.80
CA PHE A 172 -10.14 3.83 4.46
C PHE A 172 -10.54 5.11 3.72
N LEU A 173 -11.39 5.94 4.32
CA LEU A 173 -11.95 7.13 3.72
C LEU A 173 -11.44 8.40 4.43
N ASP A 174 -11.27 9.47 3.66
CA ASP A 174 -11.07 10.83 4.17
C ASP A 174 -12.34 11.65 3.91
N LYS A 175 -12.89 12.25 4.96
CA LYS A 175 -14.05 13.15 4.82
C LYS A 175 -13.61 14.46 4.17
N LYS A 176 -14.28 14.86 3.09
CA LYS A 176 -14.04 16.10 2.34
C LYS A 176 -15.35 16.83 2.11
N GLY A 177 -15.73 17.68 3.06
CA GLY A 177 -16.99 18.43 3.00
C GLY A 177 -18.20 17.52 3.03
N ASP A 178 -18.92 17.46 1.89
CA ASP A 178 -20.15 16.69 1.69
C ASP A 178 -19.92 15.27 1.13
N ALA A 179 -18.66 14.85 0.97
CA ALA A 179 -18.31 13.54 0.42
C ALA A 179 -17.14 12.90 1.18
N TYR A 180 -16.81 11.68 0.79
CA TYR A 180 -15.67 10.92 1.26
C TYR A 180 -14.76 10.53 0.09
N LEU A 181 -13.45 10.69 0.24
CA LEU A 181 -12.47 10.19 -0.73
C LEU A 181 -11.87 8.89 -0.22
N LEU A 182 -11.65 7.92 -1.12
CA LEU A 182 -10.79 6.78 -0.79
C LEU A 182 -9.36 7.26 -0.56
N LYS A 183 -8.76 6.82 0.55
CA LYS A 183 -7.36 7.13 0.87
C LYS A 183 -6.43 6.59 -0.22
N THR A 184 -5.43 7.39 -0.55
CA THR A 184 -4.47 7.12 -1.64
C THR A 184 -3.81 5.74 -1.62
N PRO A 185 -3.40 5.17 -0.47
CA PRO A 185 -2.84 3.82 -0.41
C PRO A 185 -3.78 2.71 -0.91
N PHE A 186 -5.10 2.97 -0.98
CA PHE A 186 -6.11 2.01 -1.46
C PHE A 186 -6.63 2.34 -2.86
N SER A 187 -6.58 3.61 -3.28
CA SER A 187 -6.89 4.01 -4.66
C SER A 187 -5.76 3.75 -5.64
N GLY A 188 -4.51 3.71 -5.14
CA GLY A 188 -3.34 3.82 -5.99
C GLY A 188 -3.12 5.24 -6.49
N ILE A 189 -1.99 5.45 -7.18
CA ILE A 189 -1.64 6.70 -7.86
C ILE A 189 -1.08 6.32 -9.23
N PHE A 190 -1.54 7.01 -10.27
CA PHE A 190 -0.89 7.01 -11.57
C PHE A 190 -0.58 8.41 -12.11
N LEU A 191 -1.20 9.46 -11.58
CA LEU A 191 -0.99 10.83 -12.02
C LEU A 191 -1.04 11.80 -10.84
N PHE A 192 -0.06 12.69 -10.77
CA PHE A 192 -0.06 13.84 -9.88
C PHE A 192 -0.51 15.10 -10.63
N LEU A 193 -1.63 15.70 -10.21
CA LEU A 193 -2.24 16.85 -10.89
C LEU A 193 -1.48 18.16 -10.62
N GLY A 194 -0.90 18.31 -9.43
CA GLY A 194 -0.23 19.54 -8.99
C GLY A 194 1.27 19.62 -9.30
N ARG A 195 1.89 18.55 -9.81
CA ARG A 195 3.34 18.54 -10.07
C ARG A 195 3.66 19.25 -11.37
N LYS A 196 4.73 20.05 -11.34
CA LYS A 196 5.28 20.69 -12.55
C LYS A 196 5.96 19.62 -13.43
N PRO A 197 5.59 19.53 -14.72
CA PRO A 197 6.22 18.57 -15.62
C PRO A 197 7.72 18.84 -15.76
N ILE A 198 8.53 17.78 -15.81
CA ILE A 198 9.93 17.83 -16.23
C ILE A 198 10.03 16.97 -17.47
N LEU A 199 9.81 17.59 -18.64
CA LEU A 199 9.65 16.87 -19.89
C LEU A 199 10.86 15.97 -20.22
N LYS A 200 10.57 14.81 -20.79
CA LYS A 200 11.55 13.81 -21.22
C LYS A 200 12.44 13.33 -20.08
N ARG A 201 11.83 13.05 -18.92
CA ARG A 201 12.52 12.50 -17.75
C ARG A 201 11.84 11.23 -17.27
N ILE A 202 12.66 10.20 -17.05
CA ILE A 202 12.28 8.95 -16.41
C ILE A 202 13.07 8.84 -15.11
N ASP A 203 12.37 8.70 -13.99
CA ASP A 203 12.95 8.38 -12.69
C ASP A 203 12.55 6.95 -12.33
N LEU A 204 13.55 6.08 -12.17
CA LEU A 204 13.40 4.67 -11.83
C LEU A 204 13.73 4.46 -10.35
N PHE A 205 12.75 4.06 -9.56
CA PHE A 205 12.90 3.70 -8.15
C PHE A 205 12.91 2.19 -7.99
N ALA A 206 13.89 1.64 -7.27
CA ALA A 206 13.93 0.21 -6.99
C ALA A 206 14.84 -0.12 -5.79
N ASN A 207 14.65 -1.30 -5.21
CA ASN A 207 15.69 -1.96 -4.41
C ASN A 207 16.63 -2.69 -5.37
N LEU A 208 17.93 -2.74 -5.08
CA LEU A 208 18.95 -3.36 -5.93
C LEU A 208 18.74 -4.87 -6.10
N TYR A 209 18.05 -5.50 -5.16
CA TYR A 209 17.70 -6.93 -5.17
C TYR A 209 16.28 -7.21 -5.68
N ASP A 210 15.55 -6.21 -6.20
CA ASP A 210 14.23 -6.47 -6.78
C ASP A 210 14.37 -7.34 -8.05
N GLU A 211 13.55 -8.39 -8.13
CA GLU A 211 13.57 -9.34 -9.22
C GLU A 211 13.32 -8.66 -10.57
N GLY A 212 14.12 -9.01 -11.57
CA GLY A 212 13.98 -8.46 -12.94
C GLY A 212 14.50 -7.04 -13.13
N LEU A 213 15.02 -6.36 -12.09
CA LEU A 213 15.51 -4.98 -12.18
C LEU A 213 16.57 -4.81 -13.28
N GLY A 214 17.53 -5.74 -13.40
CA GLY A 214 18.58 -5.67 -14.42
C GLY A 214 18.02 -5.59 -15.85
N LYS A 215 16.99 -6.39 -16.15
CA LYS A 215 16.32 -6.37 -17.46
C LYS A 215 15.57 -5.07 -17.68
N ILE A 216 14.84 -4.59 -16.67
CA ILE A 216 14.11 -3.32 -16.74
C ILE A 216 15.06 -2.13 -16.97
N VAL A 217 16.22 -2.12 -16.30
CA VAL A 217 17.25 -1.09 -16.52
C VAL A 217 17.76 -1.14 -17.96
N GLU A 218 18.06 -2.32 -18.51
CA GLU A 218 18.50 -2.45 -19.91
C GLU A 218 17.44 -1.96 -20.91
N GLU A 219 16.17 -2.31 -20.69
CA GLU A 219 15.04 -1.89 -21.54
C GLU A 219 14.80 -0.37 -21.46
N LEU A 220 14.75 0.20 -20.25
CA LEU A 220 14.56 1.64 -20.06
C LEU A 220 15.72 2.46 -20.60
N ARG A 221 16.96 1.99 -20.47
CA ARG A 221 18.12 2.66 -21.07
C ARG A 221 18.03 2.70 -22.58
N THR A 222 17.75 1.55 -23.20
CA THR A 222 17.60 1.46 -24.67
C THR A 222 16.50 2.39 -25.15
N LEU A 223 15.37 2.42 -24.43
CA LEU A 223 14.25 3.28 -24.77
C LEU A 223 14.61 4.76 -24.59
N ALA A 224 15.21 5.13 -23.44
CA ALA A 224 15.58 6.50 -23.14
C ALA A 224 16.58 7.06 -24.16
N GLU A 225 17.57 6.27 -24.56
CA GLU A 225 18.51 6.61 -25.63
C GLU A 225 17.79 6.80 -26.97
N LYS A 226 16.89 5.87 -27.36
CA LYS A 226 16.12 5.95 -28.62
C LYS A 226 15.19 7.16 -28.68
N ARG A 227 14.57 7.54 -27.57
CA ARG A 227 13.56 8.60 -27.49
C ARG A 227 14.09 9.93 -26.97
N ASN A 228 15.39 10.00 -26.67
CA ASN A 228 16.04 11.17 -26.08
C ASN A 228 15.40 11.59 -24.74
N PHE A 229 15.14 10.62 -23.87
CA PHE A 229 14.77 10.85 -22.48
C PHE A 229 16.00 10.82 -21.58
N SER A 230 16.00 11.65 -20.54
CA SER A 230 16.90 11.48 -19.40
C SER A 230 16.38 10.35 -18.51
N LEU A 231 17.27 9.43 -18.13
CA LEU A 231 16.98 8.36 -17.18
C LEU A 231 17.75 8.63 -15.88
N ASN A 232 17.07 8.55 -14.74
CA ASN A 232 17.67 8.65 -13.42
C ASN A 232 17.32 7.41 -12.60
N PHE A 233 18.30 6.89 -11.89
CA PHE A 233 18.09 5.81 -10.93
C PHE A 233 18.03 6.37 -9.50
N HIS A 234 17.05 5.91 -8.74
CA HIS A 234 16.70 6.30 -7.38
C HIS A 234 16.61 5.05 -6.50
N PRO A 235 17.69 4.65 -5.81
CA PRO A 235 17.63 3.50 -4.92
C PRO A 235 16.67 3.75 -3.76
N ILE A 236 15.80 2.79 -3.46
CA ILE A 236 14.85 2.90 -2.35
C ILE A 236 15.60 2.76 -1.03
N VAL A 237 15.39 3.73 -0.14
CA VAL A 237 15.99 3.78 1.20
C VAL A 237 14.91 4.06 2.23
N PHE A 238 15.09 3.52 3.43
CA PHE A 238 14.20 3.75 4.56
C PHE A 238 14.97 4.42 5.68
N LYS A 239 14.21 4.96 6.64
CA LYS A 239 14.77 5.58 7.83
C LYS A 239 14.22 4.90 9.07
N GLU A 240 15.12 4.37 9.90
CA GLU A 240 14.79 3.87 11.23
C GLU A 240 15.46 4.76 12.27
N LYS A 241 14.64 5.47 13.05
CA LYS A 241 15.10 6.58 13.92
C LYS A 241 15.85 7.63 13.08
N ASN A 242 17.18 7.67 13.21
CA ASN A 242 18.06 8.60 12.50
C ASN A 242 19.01 7.89 11.51
N ASN A 243 18.89 6.58 11.32
CA ASN A 243 19.77 5.82 10.45
C ASN A 243 19.04 5.40 9.18
N PHE A 244 19.75 5.46 8.05
CA PHE A 244 19.28 4.88 6.81
C PHE A 244 19.42 3.36 6.85
N ILE A 245 18.44 2.68 6.28
CA ILE A 245 18.45 1.23 6.07
C ILE A 245 17.96 0.93 4.64
N ALA A 246 18.35 -0.22 4.13
CA ALA A 246 17.89 -0.76 2.86
C ALA A 246 17.20 -2.11 3.10
N LYS A 247 16.34 -2.54 2.16
CA LYS A 247 15.52 -3.76 2.29
C LYS A 247 16.39 -5.03 2.43
N GLY A 248 17.48 -5.09 1.68
CA GLY A 248 18.52 -6.12 1.70
C GLY A 248 19.56 -5.94 2.80
N GLY A 249 19.33 -5.04 3.76
CA GLY A 249 20.21 -4.80 4.90
C GLY A 249 21.47 -4.01 4.55
N LEU A 250 22.52 -4.18 5.35
CA LEU A 250 23.75 -3.38 5.27
C LEU A 250 24.46 -3.51 3.92
N ALA A 251 24.50 -4.70 3.32
CA ALA A 251 25.16 -4.93 2.04
C ALA A 251 24.51 -4.12 0.90
N GLU A 252 23.18 -4.03 0.91
CA GLU A 252 22.45 -3.19 -0.05
C GLU A 252 22.72 -1.71 0.20
N LEU A 253 22.71 -1.28 1.47
CA LEU A 253 22.98 0.11 1.83
C LEU A 253 24.38 0.56 1.38
N GLU A 254 25.41 -0.24 1.65
CA GLU A 254 26.79 0.06 1.20
C GLU A 254 26.89 0.13 -0.33
N GLU A 255 26.13 -0.69 -1.07
CA GLU A 255 26.08 -0.60 -2.53
C GLU A 255 25.36 0.68 -2.99
N ILE A 256 24.29 1.08 -2.31
CA ILE A 256 23.60 2.36 -2.56
C ILE A 256 24.57 3.53 -2.33
N GLU A 257 25.30 3.55 -1.24
CA GLU A 257 26.32 4.57 -0.95
C GLU A 257 27.39 4.64 -2.04
N ARG A 258 27.88 3.48 -2.53
CA ARG A 258 28.80 3.40 -3.68
C ARG A 258 28.16 3.98 -4.95
N LEU A 259 26.90 3.65 -5.23
CA LEU A 259 26.18 4.17 -6.40
C LEU A 259 25.99 5.69 -6.33
N ILE A 260 25.74 6.25 -5.14
CA ILE A 260 25.65 7.70 -4.91
C ILE A 260 26.99 8.36 -5.19
N ALA A 261 28.07 7.84 -4.61
CA ALA A 261 29.43 8.33 -4.84
C ALA A 261 29.78 8.33 -6.34
N LEU A 262 29.42 7.26 -7.06
CA LEU A 262 29.61 7.18 -8.51
C LEU A 262 28.76 8.19 -9.28
N LYS A 263 27.50 8.37 -8.89
CA LYS A 263 26.58 9.33 -9.54
C LYS A 263 27.10 10.77 -9.45
N ILE A 264 27.79 11.11 -8.36
CA ILE A 264 28.32 12.46 -8.11
C ILE A 264 29.73 12.63 -8.68
N LEU A 265 30.65 11.70 -8.37
CA LEU A 265 32.07 11.84 -8.73
C LEU A 265 32.41 11.35 -10.13
N TYR A 266 31.63 10.41 -10.68
CA TYR A 266 31.89 9.75 -11.96
C TYR A 266 30.60 9.49 -12.76
N PRO A 267 29.77 10.53 -13.02
CA PRO A 267 28.44 10.37 -13.63
C PRO A 267 28.47 9.63 -14.98
N GLU A 268 29.54 9.78 -15.76
CA GLU A 268 29.75 9.13 -17.04
C GLU A 268 29.98 7.60 -16.92
N LYS A 269 30.42 7.13 -15.75
CA LYS A 269 30.71 5.71 -15.47
C LYS A 269 29.58 5.02 -14.70
N PHE A 270 28.68 5.80 -14.10
CA PHE A 270 27.57 5.32 -13.26
C PHE A 270 26.78 4.18 -13.91
N TRP A 271 26.26 4.39 -15.12
CA TRP A 271 25.38 3.41 -15.78
C TRP A 271 26.09 2.12 -16.14
N PHE A 272 27.37 2.19 -16.53
CA PHE A 272 28.15 0.99 -16.78
C PHE A 272 28.34 0.18 -15.49
N TYR A 273 28.71 0.86 -14.40
CA TYR A 273 28.87 0.22 -13.10
C TYR A 273 27.56 -0.43 -12.62
N LEU A 274 26.46 0.33 -12.59
CA LEU A 274 25.14 -0.16 -12.18
C LEU A 274 24.72 -1.39 -12.98
N THR A 275 24.82 -1.33 -14.32
CA THR A 275 24.44 -2.45 -15.20
C THR A 275 25.28 -3.70 -14.92
N LYS A 276 26.58 -3.54 -14.61
CA LYS A 276 27.45 -4.67 -14.25
C LYS A 276 27.10 -5.25 -12.88
N ARG A 277 26.78 -4.40 -11.91
CA ARG A 277 26.41 -4.83 -10.56
C ARG A 277 25.06 -5.55 -10.55
N LEU A 278 24.06 -5.06 -11.27
CA LEU A 278 22.75 -5.73 -11.34
C LEU A 278 22.81 -7.14 -11.96
N LYS A 279 23.86 -7.48 -12.72
CA LYS A 279 24.06 -8.84 -13.24
C LYS A 279 24.61 -9.81 -12.20
N ASN A 280 25.28 -9.31 -11.16
CA ASN A 280 25.85 -10.12 -10.10
C ASN A 280 26.03 -9.26 -8.83
N ILE A 281 24.91 -8.89 -8.22
CA ILE A 281 24.86 -7.91 -7.12
C ILE A 281 25.47 -8.47 -5.84
N GLU A 282 25.36 -9.79 -5.65
CA GLU A 282 25.91 -10.52 -4.50
C GLU A 282 27.43 -10.69 -4.55
N SER A 283 28.06 -10.47 -5.71
CA SER A 283 29.50 -10.59 -5.84
C SER A 283 30.25 -9.53 -5.04
N SER A 284 31.23 -9.97 -4.25
CA SER A 284 32.20 -9.11 -3.56
C SER A 284 33.29 -8.53 -4.47
N TRP A 285 33.34 -8.95 -5.74
CA TRP A 285 34.37 -8.52 -6.71
C TRP A 285 34.07 -7.16 -7.37
N TRP A 286 33.22 -6.32 -6.76
CA TRP A 286 32.95 -4.95 -7.25
C TRP A 286 34.20 -4.06 -7.41
N PRO A 287 35.31 -4.20 -6.62
CA PRO A 287 36.50 -3.39 -6.84
C PRO A 287 37.12 -3.62 -8.23
N SER A 288 37.04 -4.85 -8.77
CA SER A 288 37.52 -5.13 -10.13
C SER A 288 36.77 -4.35 -11.22
N ILE A 289 35.50 -4.01 -10.97
CA ILE A 289 34.71 -3.16 -11.87
C ILE A 289 35.22 -1.72 -11.79
N LEU A 290 35.54 -1.23 -10.60
CA LEU A 290 36.14 0.09 -10.41
C LEU A 290 37.50 0.19 -11.09
N ASP A 291 38.38 -0.80 -10.90
CA ASP A 291 39.70 -0.87 -11.53
C ASP A 291 39.59 -0.83 -13.06
N LYS A 292 38.69 -1.64 -13.63
CA LYS A 292 38.41 -1.65 -15.08
C LYS A 292 37.92 -0.31 -15.60
N LEU A 293 37.20 0.44 -14.77
CA LEU A 293 36.69 1.76 -15.09
C LEU A 293 37.70 2.88 -14.77
N GLY A 294 38.87 2.56 -14.21
CA GLY A 294 39.84 3.56 -13.73
C GLY A 294 39.24 4.48 -12.68
N ILE A 295 38.45 3.93 -11.76
CA ILE A 295 37.82 4.66 -10.65
C ILE A 295 38.65 4.46 -9.40
N ASP A 296 39.06 5.56 -8.78
CA ASP A 296 39.81 5.53 -7.53
C ASP A 296 38.88 5.14 -6.37
N TYR A 297 39.06 3.91 -5.86
CA TYR A 297 38.33 3.40 -4.70
C TYR A 297 38.46 4.33 -3.49
N LYS A 298 39.61 4.97 -3.29
CA LYS A 298 39.84 5.83 -2.14
C LYS A 298 38.93 7.04 -2.18
N LYS A 299 38.73 7.64 -3.37
CA LYS A 299 37.78 8.75 -3.55
C LYS A 299 36.34 8.33 -3.25
N ILE A 300 35.94 7.12 -3.64
CA ILE A 300 34.61 6.59 -3.30
C ILE A 300 34.47 6.45 -1.78
N LYS A 301 35.46 5.82 -1.13
CA LYS A 301 35.46 5.62 0.32
C LYS A 301 35.48 6.93 1.10
N ASP A 302 36.25 7.92 0.65
CA ASP A 302 36.38 9.21 1.31
C ASP A 302 35.10 10.06 1.15
N PHE A 303 34.34 9.84 0.07
CA PHE A 303 33.04 10.47 -0.13
C PHE A 303 31.94 9.88 0.77
N ILE A 304 31.96 8.57 0.96
CA ILE A 304 31.06 7.88 1.89
C ILE A 304 31.41 8.38 3.31
N LYS A 305 30.43 8.93 4.04
CA LYS A 305 30.54 9.68 5.33
C LYS A 305 30.69 11.20 5.22
N THR A 306 30.57 11.78 4.04
CA THR A 306 30.47 13.24 3.91
C THR A 306 29.06 13.73 4.20
N GLU A 307 28.91 15.00 4.59
CA GLU A 307 27.59 15.63 4.70
C GLU A 307 26.83 15.64 3.36
N GLU A 308 27.55 15.65 2.24
CA GLU A 308 26.97 15.63 0.90
C GLU A 308 26.29 14.29 0.60
N GLU A 309 26.93 13.18 0.97
CA GLU A 309 26.37 11.83 0.87
C GLU A 309 25.09 11.71 1.71
N THR A 310 25.14 12.11 2.98
CA THR A 310 23.99 12.05 3.87
C THR A 310 22.84 12.93 3.37
N SER A 311 23.17 14.13 2.88
CA SER A 311 22.19 15.03 2.25
C SER A 311 21.55 14.42 1.00
N PHE A 312 22.29 13.59 0.25
CA PHE A 312 21.74 12.87 -0.89
C PHE A 312 20.71 11.83 -0.44
N LEU A 313 21.05 10.99 0.54
CA LEU A 313 20.13 9.99 1.09
C LEU A 313 18.86 10.63 1.65
N GLU A 314 18.96 11.78 2.33
CA GLU A 314 17.77 12.50 2.82
C GLU A 314 16.89 13.00 1.67
N ARG A 315 17.48 13.50 0.58
CA ARG A 315 16.72 13.91 -0.61
C ARG A 315 16.03 12.72 -1.27
N GLU A 316 16.69 11.58 -1.37
CA GLU A 316 16.10 10.35 -1.91
C GLU A 316 14.93 9.89 -1.03
N PHE A 317 15.12 9.85 0.29
CA PHE A 317 14.08 9.45 1.24
C PHE A 317 12.85 10.38 1.19
N GLU A 318 13.05 11.70 1.23
CA GLU A 318 11.92 12.64 1.16
C GLU A 318 11.23 12.60 -0.21
N PHE A 319 11.99 12.40 -1.30
CA PHE A 319 11.39 12.26 -2.63
C PHE A 319 10.54 10.99 -2.74
N GLN A 320 11.03 9.86 -2.23
CA GLN A 320 10.29 8.59 -2.18
C GLN A 320 9.00 8.72 -1.35
N LYS A 321 9.10 9.37 -0.18
CA LYS A 321 7.97 9.63 0.72
C LYS A 321 6.91 10.52 0.10
N ASP A 322 7.29 11.59 -0.60
CA ASP A 322 6.38 12.49 -1.32
C ASP A 322 5.60 11.74 -2.42
N LEU A 323 6.24 10.77 -3.08
CA LEU A 323 5.60 9.93 -4.11
C LEU A 323 4.83 8.73 -3.53
N GLY A 324 4.99 8.42 -2.24
CA GLY A 324 4.46 7.21 -1.62
C GLY A 324 5.18 5.91 -2.06
N VAL A 325 6.40 6.03 -2.59
CA VAL A 325 7.22 4.89 -3.04
C VAL A 325 7.94 4.30 -1.83
N ASN A 326 7.70 3.02 -1.55
CA ASN A 326 8.34 2.32 -0.42
C ASN A 326 8.72 0.87 -0.72
N ARG A 327 8.48 0.35 -1.92
CA ARG A 327 8.86 -1.00 -2.34
C ARG A 327 8.67 -1.21 -3.83
N GLY A 328 9.30 -2.26 -4.33
CA GLY A 328 9.18 -2.70 -5.71
C GLY A 328 9.79 -1.71 -6.69
N ILE A 329 9.63 -2.02 -7.96
CA ILE A 329 10.15 -1.20 -9.05
C ILE A 329 9.06 -0.19 -9.42
N THR A 330 9.36 1.10 -9.34
CA THR A 330 8.43 2.18 -9.70
C THR A 330 9.07 3.11 -10.71
N ILE A 331 8.30 3.52 -11.71
CA ILE A 331 8.73 4.52 -12.70
C ILE A 331 7.90 5.78 -12.50
N LEU A 332 8.56 6.92 -12.49
CA LEU A 332 7.94 8.23 -12.63
C LEU A 332 8.38 8.83 -13.97
N VAL A 333 7.42 9.24 -14.80
CA VAL A 333 7.66 9.91 -16.07
C VAL A 333 7.18 11.34 -16.02
N ASP A 334 8.02 12.23 -16.53
CA ASP A 334 7.84 13.68 -16.62
C ASP A 334 7.46 14.33 -15.30
N ASN A 335 7.92 13.74 -14.19
CA ASN A 335 7.61 14.18 -12.83
C ASN A 335 6.10 14.21 -12.52
N LYS A 336 5.26 13.49 -13.28
CA LYS A 336 3.80 13.52 -13.17
C LYS A 336 3.15 12.14 -13.13
N TYR A 337 3.60 11.22 -13.96
CA TYR A 337 2.94 9.93 -14.16
C TYR A 337 3.73 8.84 -13.45
N ILE A 338 3.12 8.09 -12.54
CA ILE A 338 3.81 7.10 -11.70
C ILE A 338 3.23 5.71 -11.88
N PHE A 339 4.08 4.70 -11.98
CA PHE A 339 3.65 3.34 -12.27
C PHE A 339 4.48 2.33 -11.50
N GLY A 340 3.81 1.45 -10.77
CA GLY A 340 4.43 0.27 -10.15
C GLY A 340 4.58 -0.84 -11.18
N ILE A 341 5.77 -1.45 -11.23
CA ILE A 341 6.09 -2.58 -12.09
C ILE A 341 6.04 -3.86 -11.27
N HIS A 342 5.14 -4.75 -11.64
CA HIS A 342 5.09 -6.12 -11.12
C HIS A 342 5.68 -7.12 -12.12
N GLN A 343 5.45 -6.91 -13.42
CA GLN A 343 6.09 -7.59 -14.54
C GLN A 343 6.13 -6.61 -15.71
N VAL A 344 7.25 -6.49 -16.42
CA VAL A 344 7.37 -5.60 -17.58
C VAL A 344 7.71 -6.40 -18.83
N ASN A 345 6.94 -6.12 -19.87
CA ASN A 345 7.36 -6.33 -21.24
C ASN A 345 7.57 -4.95 -21.90
N LYS A 346 8.41 -4.92 -22.94
CA LYS A 346 8.74 -3.70 -23.69
C LYS A 346 7.52 -2.97 -24.26
N GLU A 347 6.44 -3.70 -24.60
CA GLU A 347 5.23 -3.13 -25.18
C GLU A 347 4.52 -2.20 -24.19
N ASP A 348 4.46 -2.58 -22.91
CA ASP A 348 3.85 -1.75 -21.87
C ASP A 348 4.67 -0.47 -21.64
N LEU A 349 6.00 -0.55 -21.66
CA LEU A 349 6.86 0.64 -21.58
C LEU A 349 6.66 1.58 -22.77
N ASP A 350 6.58 1.03 -23.99
CA ASP A 350 6.33 1.82 -25.20
C ASP A 350 4.94 2.48 -25.14
N LYS A 351 3.89 1.77 -24.71
CA LYS A 351 2.54 2.33 -24.51
C LYS A 351 2.53 3.47 -23.51
N LEU A 352 3.20 3.29 -22.37
CA LEU A 352 3.32 4.29 -21.32
C LEU A 352 3.95 5.57 -21.87
N ILE A 353 5.04 5.44 -22.61
CA ILE A 353 5.82 6.59 -23.06
C ILE A 353 5.12 7.30 -24.22
N ASN A 354 4.50 6.57 -25.15
CA ASN A 354 3.65 7.18 -26.17
C ASN A 354 2.49 7.95 -25.53
N TYR A 355 1.83 7.39 -24.51
CA TYR A 355 0.76 8.07 -23.79
C TYR A 355 1.23 9.37 -23.13
N VAL A 356 2.43 9.37 -22.53
CA VAL A 356 3.01 10.58 -21.93
C VAL A 356 3.33 11.62 -23.00
N GLU A 357 3.97 11.23 -24.11
CA GLU A 357 4.27 12.14 -25.23
C GLU A 357 3.00 12.79 -25.81
N GLU A 358 1.93 12.00 -26.01
CA GLU A 358 0.65 12.50 -26.51
C GLU A 358 -0.03 13.43 -25.50
N SER A 359 0.02 13.10 -24.21
CA SER A 359 -0.58 13.91 -23.14
C SER A 359 0.05 15.30 -22.99
N ILE A 360 1.30 15.46 -23.42
CA ILE A 360 2.01 16.75 -23.43
C ILE A 360 1.57 17.63 -24.60
N CYS A 361 1.16 17.05 -25.74
CA CYS A 361 0.69 17.81 -26.90
C CYS A 361 -0.70 18.44 -26.71
N PHE A 362 -1.46 18.03 -25.69
CA PHE A 362 -2.82 18.53 -25.40
C PHE A 362 -2.91 19.43 -24.14
N GLN A 363 -1.79 19.71 -23.45
CA GLN A 363 -1.68 20.72 -22.38
C GLN A 363 -1.10 22.02 -22.94
#